data_AF-A0A815VDK2-F1
#
_entry.id   AF-A0A815VDK2-F1
#
_cell.length_a   1.000
_cell.length_b   1.000
_cell.length_c   1.000
_cell.angle_alpha   90.00
_cell.angle_beta   90.00
_cell.angle_gamma   90.00
#
_symmetry.space_group_name_H-M   'P 1'
#
loop_
_entity.id
_entity.type
_entity.pdbx_description
1 polymer ?
#
loop_
_entity_poly.entity_id
_entity_poly.type
_entity_poly.pdbx_seq_one_letter_code
_entity_poly.pdbx_strand_id
1 'polypeptide(L)'
;MCHDPSVLLSAYNDKNGVVADFQFNVLRRLNQEFGYNFDLDQFHYQPVWSEHNSSLEQHLQSLCSQQVKCIDQFGEKTLHFDKGETINMIDSYKFSIEEINMLLNITGFTIEHVWNDEHKWITVILARKLSLAP
;
A
#
# COMPACT_ATOMS: atom_id res chain seq x y z
N MET A 1 11.97 14.06 8.33
CA MET A 1 11.11 14.92 7.47
C MET A 1 9.83 14.15 7.25
N CYS A 2 8.70 14.62 7.80
CA CYS A 2 7.40 14.05 7.47
C CYS A 2 6.89 14.83 6.26
N HIS A 3 6.69 14.14 5.13
CA HIS A 3 6.17 14.77 3.93
C HIS A 3 4.77 15.31 4.22
N ASP A 4 4.41 16.45 3.59
CA ASP A 4 3.06 17.00 3.70
C ASP A 4 2.04 15.92 3.28
N PRO A 5 1.12 15.51 4.19
CA PRO A 5 0.14 14.47 3.89
C PRO A 5 -0.69 14.76 2.64
N SER A 6 -0.91 16.04 2.30
CA SER A 6 -1.65 16.43 1.10
C SER A 6 -0.91 16.11 -0.19
N VAL A 7 0.42 16.27 -0.20
CA VAL A 7 1.28 15.91 -1.34
C VAL A 7 1.30 14.39 -1.51
N LEU A 8 1.45 13.66 -0.39
CA LEU A 8 1.39 12.21 -0.40
C LEU A 8 0.04 11.70 -0.90
N LEU A 9 -1.07 12.16 -0.33
CA LEU A 9 -2.41 11.76 -0.77
C LEU A 9 -2.64 12.07 -2.25
N SER A 10 -2.18 13.23 -2.73
CA SER A 10 -2.33 13.61 -4.15
C SER A 10 -1.55 12.70 -5.10
N ALA A 11 -0.42 12.14 -4.67
CA ALA A 11 0.37 11.22 -5.48
C ALA A 11 -0.32 9.86 -5.71
N TYR A 12 -1.27 9.49 -4.85
CA TYR A 12 -1.99 8.22 -4.91
C TYR A 12 -3.51 8.39 -5.14
N ASN A 13 -4.01 9.62 -5.17
CA ASN A 13 -5.39 9.96 -5.49
C ASN A 13 -5.44 10.88 -6.71
N ASP A 14 -5.03 10.34 -7.87
CA ASP A 14 -4.95 11.13 -9.09
C ASP A 14 -6.35 11.52 -9.60
N LYS A 15 -6.46 12.73 -10.15
CA LYS A 15 -7.74 13.28 -10.63
C LYS A 15 -8.35 12.51 -11.80
N ASN A 16 -7.54 11.73 -12.53
CA ASN A 16 -7.98 10.98 -13.69
C ASN A 16 -8.48 9.58 -13.30
N GLY A 17 -8.38 9.18 -12.02
CA GLY A 17 -8.85 7.90 -11.50
C GLY A 17 -7.97 6.70 -11.86
N VAL A 18 -6.76 6.92 -12.38
CA VAL A 18 -5.88 5.84 -12.85
C VAL A 18 -5.44 4.92 -11.70
N VAL A 19 -5.12 5.49 -10.54
CA VAL A 19 -4.73 4.72 -9.36
C VAL A 19 -5.91 3.93 -8.81
N ALA A 20 -7.11 4.52 -8.79
CA ALA A 20 -8.33 3.81 -8.40
C ALA A 20 -8.58 2.62 -9.34
N ASP A 21 -8.56 2.84 -10.66
CA ASP A 21 -8.75 1.79 -11.67
C ASP A 21 -7.73 0.66 -11.55
N PHE A 22 -6.49 1.00 -11.17
CA PHE A 22 -5.46 0.00 -10.88
C PHE A 22 -5.83 -0.89 -9.68
N GLN A 23 -6.35 -0.32 -8.58
CA GLN A 23 -6.82 -1.12 -7.45
C GLN A 23 -8.01 -2.02 -7.82
N PHE A 24 -8.99 -1.48 -8.54
CA PHE A 24 -10.16 -2.24 -9.01
C PHE A 24 -9.80 -3.37 -9.97
N ASN A 25 -8.65 -3.27 -10.64
CA ASN A 25 -8.18 -4.31 -11.54
C ASN A 25 -7.99 -5.67 -10.82
N VAL A 26 -7.59 -5.67 -9.55
CA VAL A 26 -7.46 -6.91 -8.77
C VAL A 26 -8.83 -7.60 -8.65
N LEU A 27 -9.89 -6.87 -8.31
CA LEU A 27 -11.24 -7.44 -8.20
C LEU A 27 -11.77 -7.93 -9.56
N ARG A 28 -11.53 -7.17 -10.65
CA ARG A 28 -11.86 -7.63 -12.02
C ARG A 28 -11.20 -8.96 -12.34
N ARG A 29 -9.91 -9.10 -12.05
CA ARG A 29 -9.16 -10.34 -12.31
C ARG A 29 -9.65 -11.49 -11.44
N LEU A 30 -9.97 -11.25 -10.18
CA LEU A 30 -10.58 -12.27 -9.32
C LEU A 30 -11.90 -12.78 -9.89
N ASN A 31 -12.74 -11.88 -10.40
CA ASN A 31 -13.99 -12.28 -11.06
C ASN A 31 -13.73 -13.10 -12.33
N GLN A 32 -12.81 -12.65 -13.19
CA GLN A 32 -12.56 -13.26 -14.50
C GLN A 32 -11.79 -14.59 -14.42
N GLU A 33 -10.78 -14.67 -13.56
CA GLU A 33 -9.82 -15.78 -13.53
C GLU A 33 -10.20 -16.85 -12.50
N PHE A 34 -10.91 -16.46 -11.42
CA PHE A 34 -11.25 -17.36 -10.32
C PHE A 34 -12.75 -17.53 -10.12
N GLY A 35 -13.59 -16.91 -10.96
CA GLY A 35 -15.05 -17.05 -10.90
C GLY A 35 -15.70 -16.33 -9.71
N TYR A 36 -15.03 -15.32 -9.15
CA TYR A 36 -15.60 -14.52 -8.07
C TYR A 36 -16.67 -13.58 -8.64
N ASN A 37 -17.45 -12.94 -7.76
CA ASN A 37 -18.55 -12.07 -8.19
C ASN A 37 -18.59 -10.72 -7.46
N PHE A 38 -17.43 -10.08 -7.24
CA PHE A 38 -17.39 -8.70 -6.75
C PHE A 38 -18.22 -7.80 -7.67
N ASP A 39 -19.16 -7.04 -7.11
CA ASP A 39 -19.82 -5.93 -7.79
C ASP A 39 -18.99 -4.66 -7.56
N LEU A 40 -18.22 -4.27 -8.58
CA LEU A 40 -17.25 -3.18 -8.46
C LEU A 40 -17.92 -1.82 -8.20
N ASP A 41 -19.17 -1.64 -8.63
CA ASP A 41 -19.92 -0.39 -8.41
C ASP A 41 -20.32 -0.23 -6.93
N GLN A 42 -20.21 -1.30 -6.12
CA GLN A 42 -20.45 -1.28 -4.68
C GLN A 42 -19.19 -1.08 -3.86
N PHE A 43 -18.06 -0.75 -4.48
CA PHE A 43 -16.84 -0.37 -3.79
C PHE A 43 -16.40 1.05 -4.17
N HIS A 44 -15.76 1.72 -3.23
CA HIS A 44 -15.16 3.03 -3.43
C HIS A 44 -13.67 2.99 -3.10
N TYR A 45 -12.85 3.60 -3.95
CA TYR A 45 -11.43 3.75 -3.69
C TYR A 45 -11.19 4.83 -2.63
N GLN A 46 -10.53 4.45 -1.53
CA GLN A 46 -10.28 5.33 -0.39
C GLN A 46 -8.78 5.31 -0.02
N PRO A 47 -7.98 6.30 -0.47
CA PRO A 47 -6.63 6.50 0.04
C PRO A 47 -6.67 7.18 1.42
N VAL A 48 -5.86 6.68 2.35
CA VAL A 48 -5.78 7.19 3.72
C VAL A 48 -4.31 7.42 4.07
N TRP A 49 -4.01 8.54 4.72
CA TRP A 49 -2.72 8.74 5.36
C TRP A 49 -2.82 8.31 6.83
N SER A 50 -1.99 7.34 7.21
CA SER A 50 -1.88 6.85 8.57
C SER A 50 -0.68 7.50 9.25
N GLU A 51 -0.93 8.53 10.07
CA GLU A 51 0.13 9.21 10.83
C GLU A 51 0.87 8.26 11.78
N HIS A 52 0.15 7.33 12.40
CA HIS A 52 0.72 6.35 13.32
C HIS A 52 1.76 5.45 12.64
N ASN A 53 1.46 4.99 11.43
CA ASN A 53 2.32 4.07 10.68
C ASN A 53 3.30 4.80 9.75
N SER A 54 3.16 6.12 9.59
CA SER A 54 3.83 6.90 8.54
C SER A 54 3.66 6.25 7.16
N SER A 55 2.45 5.79 6.87
CA SER A 55 2.11 5.07 5.63
C SER A 55 0.93 5.72 4.91
N LEU A 56 0.98 5.65 3.59
CA LEU A 56 -0.22 5.85 2.79
C LEU A 56 -0.84 4.48 2.50
N GLU A 57 -2.09 4.31 2.90
CA GLU A 57 -2.86 3.09 2.82
C GLU A 57 -3.90 3.25 1.70
N GLN A 58 -4.10 2.23 0.88
CA GLN A 58 -5.02 2.25 -0.26
C GLN A 58 -6.11 1.22 -0.03
N HIS A 59 -7.34 1.67 0.18
CA HIS A 59 -8.46 0.81 0.51
C HIS A 59 -9.51 0.76 -0.60
N LEU A 60 -10.23 -0.36 -0.66
CA LEU A 60 -11.54 -0.45 -1.32
C LEU A 60 -12.61 -0.59 -0.25
N GLN A 61 -13.42 0.46 -0.09
CA GLN A 61 -14.50 0.51 0.89
C GLN A 61 -15.81 0.02 0.29
N SER A 62 -16.47 -0.92 0.96
CA SER A 62 -17.82 -1.38 0.60
C SER A 62 -18.85 -0.27 0.85
N LEU A 63 -19.65 0.06 -0.16
CA LEU A 63 -20.70 1.10 -0.08
C LEU A 63 -22.01 0.60 0.55
N CYS A 64 -22.19 -0.72 0.60
CA CYS A 64 -23.35 -1.40 1.18
C CYS A 64 -22.93 -2.69 1.90
N SER A 65 -23.86 -3.30 2.63
CA SER A 65 -23.65 -4.68 3.08
C SER A 65 -23.85 -5.61 1.88
N GLN A 66 -22.86 -6.44 1.57
CA GLN A 66 -22.86 -7.30 0.38
C GLN A 66 -22.16 -8.63 0.63
N GLN A 67 -22.39 -9.58 -0.26
CA GLN A 67 -21.79 -10.91 -0.20
C GLN A 67 -21.04 -11.21 -1.48
N VAL A 68 -19.81 -11.70 -1.35
CA VAL A 68 -18.97 -12.08 -2.48
C VAL A 68 -18.69 -13.57 -2.40
N LYS A 69 -19.20 -14.30 -3.39
CA LYS A 69 -18.82 -15.68 -3.66
C LYS A 69 -17.40 -15.71 -4.19
N CYS A 70 -16.62 -16.61 -3.63
CA CYS A 70 -15.22 -16.79 -3.95
C CYS A 70 -14.87 -18.27 -3.87
N ILE A 71 -13.81 -18.65 -4.59
CA ILE A 71 -13.38 -20.02 -4.75
C ILE A 71 -11.88 -20.05 -4.45
N ASP A 72 -11.49 -20.76 -3.40
CA ASP A 72 -10.08 -21.01 -3.12
C ASP A 72 -9.76 -22.50 -3.19
N GLN A 73 -8.53 -22.86 -2.83
CA GLN A 73 -8.06 -24.24 -2.81
C GLN A 73 -8.87 -25.18 -1.90
N PHE A 74 -9.74 -24.65 -1.05
CA PHE A 74 -10.63 -25.39 -0.15
C PHE A 74 -12.10 -25.42 -0.62
N GLY A 75 -12.43 -24.80 -1.76
CA GLY A 75 -13.75 -24.80 -2.38
C GLY A 75 -14.47 -23.45 -2.36
N GLU A 76 -15.78 -23.48 -2.55
CA GLU A 76 -16.63 -22.28 -2.56
C GLU A 76 -16.79 -21.70 -1.15
N LYS A 77 -16.68 -20.38 -1.05
CA LYS A 77 -16.88 -19.59 0.16
C LYS A 77 -17.70 -18.34 -0.14
N THR A 78 -18.31 -17.80 0.90
CA THR A 78 -18.99 -16.51 0.85
C THR A 78 -18.29 -15.57 1.82
N LEU A 79 -17.73 -14.49 1.28
CA LEU A 79 -17.27 -13.36 2.08
C LEU A 79 -18.45 -12.43 2.33
N HIS A 80 -18.54 -11.92 3.55
CA HIS A 80 -19.53 -10.94 3.95
C HIS A 80 -18.82 -9.61 4.15
N PHE A 81 -19.36 -8.55 3.57
CA PHE A 81 -18.92 -7.19 3.81
C PHE A 81 -20.06 -6.40 4.46
N ASP A 82 -19.76 -5.68 5.52
CA ASP A 82 -20.63 -4.64 6.05
C ASP A 82 -20.45 -3.33 5.29
N LYS A 83 -21.48 -2.47 5.33
CA LYS A 83 -21.36 -1.11 4.79
C LYS A 83 -20.22 -0.37 5.51
N GLY A 84 -19.30 0.18 4.73
CA GLY A 84 -18.15 0.92 5.19
C GLY A 84 -16.94 0.05 5.53
N GLU A 85 -17.09 -1.28 5.52
CA GLU A 85 -15.96 -2.20 5.68
C GLU A 85 -14.97 -2.04 4.53
N THR A 86 -13.68 -2.18 4.79
CA THR A 86 -12.63 -1.93 3.80
C THR A 86 -11.76 -3.15 3.55
N ILE A 87 -11.33 -3.31 2.31
CA ILE A 87 -10.23 -4.19 1.93
C ILE A 87 -8.99 -3.30 1.85
N ASN A 88 -7.98 -3.56 2.68
CA ASN A 88 -6.68 -2.92 2.50
C ASN A 88 -5.97 -3.56 1.30
N MET A 89 -5.63 -2.76 0.30
CA MET A 89 -4.98 -3.23 -0.91
C MET A 89 -3.47 -3.08 -0.84
N ILE A 90 -2.99 -1.94 -0.34
CA ILE A 90 -1.56 -1.57 -0.33
C ILE A 90 -1.26 -0.66 0.85
N ASP A 91 -0.18 -0.95 1.57
CA ASP A 91 0.47 -0.02 2.50
C ASP A 91 1.80 0.48 1.91
N SER A 92 1.93 1.80 1.79
CA SER A 92 3.14 2.46 1.31
C SER A 92 3.78 3.28 2.42
N TYR A 93 4.65 2.64 3.19
CA TYR A 93 5.44 3.25 4.27
C TYR A 93 6.39 4.33 3.74
N LYS A 94 6.63 5.33 4.59
CA LYS A 94 7.59 6.41 4.37
C LYS A 94 8.60 6.37 5.51
N PHE A 95 9.87 6.54 5.16
CA PHE A 95 10.97 6.37 6.10
C PHE A 95 11.85 7.61 6.13
N SER A 96 12.28 7.98 7.33
CA SER A 96 13.37 8.92 7.53
C SER A 96 14.73 8.24 7.32
N ILE A 97 15.79 9.03 7.09
CA ILE A 97 17.15 8.50 6.99
C ILE A 97 17.58 7.85 8.31
N GLU A 98 17.15 8.41 9.44
CA GLU A 98 17.43 7.88 10.77
C GLU A 98 16.79 6.50 10.96
N GLU A 99 15.53 6.33 10.54
CA GLU A 99 14.83 5.04 10.58
C GLU A 99 15.52 4.01 9.69
N ILE A 100 15.89 4.39 8.46
CA ILE A 100 16.63 3.49 7.56
C ILE A 100 17.98 3.12 8.16
N ASN A 101 18.71 4.07 8.75
CA ASN A 101 19.98 3.80 9.41
C ASN A 101 19.83 2.82 10.57
N MET A 102 18.77 2.94 11.38
CA MET A 102 18.46 1.96 12.43
C MET A 102 18.21 0.57 11.84
N LEU A 103 17.37 0.46 10.81
CA LEU A 103 17.06 -0.81 10.13
C LEU A 103 18.31 -1.47 9.50
N LEU A 104 19.19 -0.67 8.91
CA LEU A 104 20.45 -1.17 8.35
C LEU A 104 21.38 -1.66 9.47
N ASN A 105 21.54 -0.91 10.55
CA ASN A 105 22.44 -1.29 11.65
C ASN A 105 22.01 -2.60 12.32
N ILE A 106 20.71 -2.81 12.58
CA ILE A 106 20.23 -4.07 13.18
C ILE A 106 20.39 -5.27 12.25
N THR A 107 20.49 -5.03 10.95
CA THR A 107 20.73 -6.08 9.93
C THR A 107 22.21 -6.21 9.57
N GLY A 108 23.11 -5.51 10.28
CA GLY A 108 24.56 -5.60 10.08
C GLY A 108 25.08 -4.83 8.86
N PHE A 109 24.39 -3.76 8.48
CA PHE A 109 24.78 -2.84 7.41
C PHE A 109 24.98 -1.43 7.95
N THR A 110 25.76 -0.64 7.23
CA THR A 110 25.92 0.79 7.49
C THR A 110 25.73 1.58 6.21
N ILE A 111 25.23 2.81 6.32
CA ILE A 111 25.06 3.72 5.19
C ILE A 111 26.44 4.18 4.71
N GLU A 112 26.70 4.03 3.41
CA GLU A 112 27.94 4.49 2.76
C GLU A 112 27.68 5.79 1.98
N HIS A 113 26.60 5.84 1.22
CA HIS A 113 26.19 7.03 0.48
C HIS A 113 24.67 7.22 0.49
N VAL A 114 24.26 8.49 0.41
CA VAL A 114 22.86 8.91 0.32
C VAL A 114 22.74 9.90 -0.82
N TRP A 115 21.85 9.62 -1.77
CA TRP A 115 21.46 10.54 -2.82
C TRP A 115 19.98 10.88 -2.68
N ASN A 116 19.64 12.14 -2.89
CA ASN A 116 18.27 12.64 -2.87
C ASN A 116 18.01 13.39 -4.16
N ASP A 117 16.75 13.44 -4.59
CA ASP A 117 16.31 14.45 -5.55
C ASP A 117 16.34 15.86 -4.93
N GLU A 118 16.16 16.89 -5.76
CA GLU A 118 16.22 18.30 -5.32
C GLU A 118 15.19 18.62 -4.23
N HIS A 119 14.02 17.97 -4.27
CA HIS A 119 12.95 18.15 -3.30
C HIS A 119 13.04 17.21 -2.10
N LYS A 120 13.99 16.26 -2.11
CA LYS A 120 14.18 15.22 -1.08
C LYS A 120 12.92 14.38 -0.84
N TRP A 121 12.18 14.08 -1.90
CA TRP A 121 11.03 13.18 -1.89
C TRP A 121 11.42 11.73 -2.07
N ILE A 122 12.52 11.48 -2.79
CA ILE A 122 13.03 10.15 -3.08
C ILE A 122 14.51 10.10 -2.70
N THR A 123 14.84 9.06 -1.94
CA THR A 123 16.21 8.79 -1.50
C THR A 123 16.67 7.46 -2.05
N VAL A 124 17.90 7.43 -2.56
CA VAL A 124 18.63 6.20 -2.88
C VAL A 124 19.79 6.08 -1.87
N ILE A 125 19.90 4.90 -1.24
CA ILE A 125 20.93 4.63 -0.24
C ILE A 125 21.81 3.48 -0.74
N LEU A 126 23.13 3.70 -0.76
CA LEU A 126 24.11 2.63 -0.84
C LEU A 126 24.49 2.22 0.59
N ALA A 127 24.33 0.94 0.91
CA ALA A 127 24.69 0.38 2.19
C ALA A 127 25.78 -0.69 2.03
N ARG A 128 26.71 -0.71 2.99
CA ARG A 128 27.80 -1.68 3.04
C ARG A 128 27.61 -2.62 4.23
N LYS A 129 27.82 -3.91 4.01
CA LYS A 129 27.81 -4.91 5.09
C LYS A 129 28.96 -4.63 6.06
N LEU A 130 28.66 -4.61 7.34
CA LEU A 130 29.67 -4.57 8.39
C LEU A 130 30.43 -5.89 8.38
N SER A 131 31.75 -5.79 8.22
CA SER A 131 32.65 -6.92 8.47
C SER A 131 32.55 -7.25 9.96
N LEU A 132 32.31 -8.52 10.30
CA LEU A 132 32.61 -8.96 11.67
C LEU A 132 34.10 -8.67 11.87
N ALA A 133 34.44 -7.91 12.92
CA ALA A 133 35.83 -7.79 13.33
C ALA A 133 36.37 -9.23 13.55
N PRO A 134 37.58 -9.54 13.06
CA PRO A 134 38.20 -10.83 13.30
C PRO A 134 38.39 -11.10 14.81
#